data_AF-A0A8S3BCB3-F1
#
_entry.id   AF-A0A8S3BCB3-F1
#
_cell.length_a   1.000
_cell.length_b   1.000
_cell.length_c   1.000
_cell.angle_alpha   90.00
_cell.angle_beta   90.00
_cell.angle_gamma   90.00
#
_symmetry.space_group_name_H-M   'P 1'
#
loop_
_entity.id
_entity.type
_entity.pdbx_description
1 polymer ?
#
loop_
_entity_poly.entity_id
_entity_poly.type
_entity_poly.pdbx_seq_one_letter_code
_entity_poly.pdbx_strand_id
1 'polypeptide(L)' 'ITSPAVLILPDPTKPYTIRTDASRVGIGAVLLQQQTRDDEDVSTIPVYKPVAFASRSLKPAEKRYSTIELETLAIWWSVT' A
#
# COMPACT_ATOMS: atom_id res chain seq x y z
N ILE A 1 -19.22 1.73 -3.38
CA ILE A 1 -18.44 2.50 -2.38
C ILE A 1 -17.23 3.07 -3.10
N THR A 2 -17.26 4.35 -3.44
CA THR A 2 -16.06 5.06 -3.91
C THR A 2 -16.06 6.40 -3.19
N SER A 3 -15.47 6.42 -2.00
CA SER A 3 -15.11 7.67 -1.34
C SER A 3 -13.79 8.13 -1.94
N PRO A 4 -13.62 9.40 -2.35
CA PRO A 4 -12.32 9.89 -2.76
C PRO A 4 -11.35 9.71 -1.59
N ALA A 5 -10.34 8.86 -1.78
CA ALA A 5 -9.26 8.74 -0.82
C ALA A 5 -8.51 10.07 -0.79
N VAL A 6 -8.62 10.80 0.33
CA VAL A 6 -7.83 12.02 0.54
C VAL A 6 -6.38 11.59 0.71
N LEU A 7 -5.59 11.74 -0.36
CA LEU A 7 -4.15 11.57 -0.31
C LEU A 7 -3.53 12.67 0.53
N ILE A 8 -2.50 12.31 1.29
CA ILE A 8 -1.68 13.27 2.02
C ILE A 8 -0.39 13.57 1.25
N LEU A 9 0.17 14.75 1.49
CA LEU A 9 1.51 15.08 1.00
C LEU A 9 2.55 14.23 1.74
N PRO A 10 3.58 13.72 1.04
CA PRO A 10 4.64 12.96 1.67
C PRO A 10 5.47 13.85 2.61
N ASP A 11 5.76 13.34 3.80
CA ASP A 11 6.67 13.95 4.77
C ASP A 11 7.96 13.12 4.85
N PRO A 12 9.07 13.55 4.23
CA PRO A 12 10.32 12.79 4.21
C PRO A 12 10.95 12.53 5.59
N THR A 13 10.50 13.23 6.62
CA THR A 13 11.01 13.07 7.99
C THR A 13 10.36 11.90 8.74
N LYS A 14 9.26 11.36 8.21
CA LYS A 14 8.49 10.27 8.82
C LYS A 14 8.68 8.95 8.09
N PRO A 15 8.63 7.82 8.81
CA PRO A 15 8.73 6.51 8.18
C PRO A 15 7.56 6.27 7.22
N TYR A 16 7.88 5.62 6.10
CA TYR A 16 6.88 5.13 5.15
C TYR A 16 6.54 3.67 5.45
N THR A 17 5.30 3.29 5.16
CA THR A 17 4.84 1.90 5.22
C THR A 17 4.22 1.54 3.89
N ILE A 18 4.72 0.50 3.24
CA ILE A 18 4.09 -0.05 2.04
C ILE A 18 3.26 -1.25 2.46
N ARG A 19 2.01 -1.29 2.02
CA ARG A 19 1.18 -2.51 2.07
C ARG A 19 0.93 -2.97 0.67
N THR A 20 1.09 -4.26 0.45
CA THR A 20 0.87 -4.91 -0.84
C THR A 20 -0.26 -5.92 -0.74
N ASP A 21 -0.89 -6.20 -1.87
CA ASP A 21 -1.87 -7.26 -2.03
C ASP A 21 -1.74 -7.85 -3.44
N ALA A 22 -2.00 -9.14 -3.57
CA ALA A 22 -1.96 -9.83 -4.84
C ALA A 22 -3.23 -10.63 -5.11
N SER A 23 -3.63 -10.64 -6.38
CA SER A 23 -4.78 -11.41 -6.84
C SER A 23 -4.46 -12.13 -8.14
N ARG A 24 -5.36 -13.01 -8.58
CA ARG A 24 -5.24 -13.67 -9.90
C ARG A 24 -5.36 -12.72 -11.09
N VAL A 25 -5.68 -11.46 -10.87
CA VAL A 25 -5.86 -10.44 -11.91
C VAL A 25 -4.67 -9.48 -11.96
N GLY A 26 -4.16 -9.07 -10.81
CA GLY A 26 -3.12 -8.06 -10.69
C GLY A 26 -2.52 -8.00 -9.29
N ILE A 27 -1.49 -7.19 -9.16
CA ILE A 27 -0.84 -6.82 -7.90
C ILE A 27 -1.08 -5.35 -7.61
N GLY A 28 -1.16 -5.01 -6.32
CA GLY A 28 -1.39 -3.67 -5.83
C GLY A 28 -0.48 -3.32 -4.66
N ALA A 29 -0.23 -2.03 -4.49
CA ALA A 29 0.48 -1.47 -3.37
C ALA A 29 -0.12 -0.13 -2.96
N VAL A 30 -0.08 0.17 -1.67
CA VAL A 30 -0.39 1.48 -1.11
C VAL A 30 0.79 1.95 -0.27
N LEU A 31 1.27 3.16 -0.57
CA LEU A 31 2.24 3.87 0.24
C LEU A 31 1.49 4.65 1.31
N LEU A 32 1.79 4.36 2.58
CA LEU A 32 1.16 4.95 3.74
C LEU A 32 2.19 5.71 4.58
N GLN A 33 1.75 6.74 5.27
CA GLN A 33 2.49 7.36 6.36
C GLN A 33 1.63 7.46 7.61
N GLN A 34 2.27 7.23 8.76
CA GLN A 34 1.64 7.45 10.05
C GLN A 34 1.43 8.95 10.27
N GLN A 35 0.23 9.33 10.70
CA GLN A 35 -0.06 10.68 11.13
C GLN A 35 0.04 10.77 12.64
N THR A 36 0.78 11.77 13.12
CA THR A 36 0.65 12.24 14.49
C THR A 36 -0.66 13.02 14.56
N ARG A 37 -1.59 12.62 15.44
CA ARG A 37 -2.70 13.51 15.78
C ARG A 37 -2.16 14.56 16.74
N ASP A 38 -2.41 15.83 16.43
CA ASP A 38 -2.11 16.94 17.34
C ASP A 38 -3.10 17.01 18.52
N ASP A 39 -4.19 16.25 18.46
CA ASP A 39 -5.22 16.20 19.50
C ASP A 39 -4.97 15.06 20.49
N GLU A 40 -5.03 15.38 21.78
CA GLU A 40 -4.81 14.56 22.99
C GLU A 40 -5.72 13.33 23.15
N ASP A 41 -6.36 12.85 22.08
CA ASP A 41 -7.23 11.70 22.12
C ASP A 41 -6.39 10.43 21.93
N VAL A 42 -6.10 9.78 23.06
CA VAL A 42 -5.39 8.49 23.22
C VAL A 42 -6.18 7.39 22.52
N SER A 43 -6.19 7.42 21.19
CA SER A 43 -6.46 6.25 20.38
C SER A 43 -5.14 5.49 20.27
N THR A 44 -5.03 4.38 20.98
CA THR A 44 -3.86 3.48 21.02
C THR A 44 -3.45 2.91 19.65
N ILE A 45 -4.17 3.25 18.58
CA ILE A 45 -3.98 2.69 17.24
C ILE A 45 -3.38 3.75 16.31
N PRO A 46 -2.20 3.51 15.70
CA PRO A 46 -1.60 4.44 14.76
C PRO A 46 -2.49 4.63 13.52
N VAL A 47 -2.75 5.89 13.16
CA VAL A 47 -3.54 6.24 11.97
C VAL A 47 -2.62 6.35 10.76
N TYR A 48 -2.82 5.48 9.78
CA TYR A 48 -2.12 5.52 8.50
C TYR A 48 -2.96 6.25 7.46
N LYS A 49 -2.35 7.18 6.73
CA LYS A 49 -2.97 7.87 5.59
C LYS A 49 -2.24 7.53 4.29
N PRO A 50 -2.96 7.35 3.18
CA PRO A 50 -2.36 7.04 1.89
C PRO A 50 -1.65 8.26 1.31
N VAL A 51 -0.42 8.07 0.88
CA VAL A 51 0.38 9.02 0.09
C VAL A 51 0.20 8.73 -1.39
N ALA A 52 0.22 7.46 -1.77
CA ALA A 52 0.08 7.02 -3.16
C ALA A 52 -0.50 5.60 -3.24
N PHE A 53 -1.15 5.32 -4.37
CA PHE A 53 -1.60 3.98 -4.76
C PHE A 53 -0.90 3.58 -6.05
N ALA A 54 -0.49 2.32 -6.14
CA ALA A 54 0.10 1.74 -7.33
C ALA A 54 -0.53 0.37 -7.60
N SER A 55 -0.83 0.07 -8.86
CA SER A 55 -1.31 -1.26 -9.25
C SER A 55 -0.95 -1.58 -10.68
N ARG A 56 -0.84 -2.88 -10.98
CA ARG A 56 -0.69 -3.36 -12.35
C ARG A 56 -1.33 -4.74 -12.54
N SER A 57 -1.74 -5.01 -13.78
CA SER A 57 -2.21 -6.34 -14.19
C SER A 57 -1.06 -7.33 -14.28
N LEU A 58 -1.37 -8.61 -14.07
CA LEU A 58 -0.39 -9.70 -14.22
C LEU A 58 -0.01 -9.91 -15.69
N LYS A 59 1.29 -10.13 -15.93
CA LYS A 59 1.81 -10.59 -17.23
C LYS A 59 1.38 -12.05 -17.47
N PRO A 60 1.31 -12.51 -18.73
CA PRO A 60 0.92 -13.90 -19.04
C PRO A 60 1.75 -14.95 -18.30
N ALA A 61 3.05 -14.70 -18.10
CA ALA A 61 3.92 -15.60 -17.35
C ALA A 61 3.57 -15.64 -15.85
N GLU A 62 3.30 -14.47 -15.25
CA GLU A 62 3.00 -14.30 -13.83
C GLU A 62 1.65 -14.91 -13.44
N LYS A 63 0.70 -15.04 -14.37
CA LYS A 63 -0.60 -15.70 -14.12
C LYS A 63 -0.48 -17.17 -13.71
N ARG A 64 0.68 -17.80 -13.92
CA ARG A 64 0.98 -19.19 -13.55
C ARG A 64 1.63 -19.32 -12.18
N TYR A 65 1.99 -18.20 -11.56
CA TYR A 65 2.54 -18.19 -10.21
C TYR A 65 1.48 -18.62 -9.19
N SER A 66 1.93 -19.34 -8.17
CA SER A 66 1.16 -19.63 -6.97
C SER A 66 0.86 -18.33 -6.21
N THR A 67 -0.12 -18.38 -5.30
CA THR A 67 -0.48 -17.20 -4.49
C THR A 67 0.72 -16.63 -3.73
N ILE A 68 1.56 -17.49 -3.16
CA ILE A 68 2.76 -17.06 -2.40
C ILE A 68 3.76 -16.33 -3.30
N GLU A 69 3.96 -16.82 -4.52
CA GLU A 69 4.83 -16.17 -5.50
C GLU A 69 4.24 -14.83 -5.96
N LEU A 70 2.91 -14.72 -6.09
CA LEU A 70 2.24 -13.46 -6.42
C LEU A 70 2.36 -12.42 -5.30
N GLU A 71 2.20 -12.82 -4.03
CA GLU A 71 2.43 -11.93 -2.88
C GLU A 71 3.89 -11.44 -2.86
N THR A 72 4.84 -12.34 -3.10
CA THR A 72 6.26 -11.99 -3.14
C THR A 72 6.57 -11.04 -4.31
N LEU A 73 5.96 -11.28 -5.47
CA LEU A 73 6.05 -10.40 -6.64
C LEU A 73 5.46 -9.01 -6.33
N ALA A 74 4.35 -8.93 -5.60
CA ALA A 74 3.74 -7.66 -5.19
C ALA A 74 4.69 -6.85 -4.29
N ILE A 75 5.30 -7.51 -3.30
CA ILE A 75 6.31 -6.90 -2.43
C ILE A 75 7.49 -6.37 -3.25
N TRP A 76 8.11 -7.23 -4.06
CA TRP A 76 9.28 -6.87 -4.86
C TRP A 76 8.98 -5.70 -5.81
N TRP A 77 7.88 -5.80 -6.56
CA TRP A 77 7.47 -4.78 -7.53
C TRP A 77 7.14 -3.42 -6.89
N SER A 78 6.65 -3.42 -5.64
CA SER A 78 6.28 -2.18 -4.95
C SER A 78 7.48 -1.34 -4.49
N VAL A 79 8.68 -1.94 -4.42
CA VAL A 79 9.91 -1.31 -3.92
C VAL A 79 10.86 -0.90 -5.05
N THR A 80 10.79 -1.58 -6.20
CA THR A 80 11.65 -1.35 -7.39
C THR A 80 11.04 -0.38 -8.38
#